data_AF-A0A1Q8BFD5-F1
#
_entry.id   AF-A0A1Q8BFD5-F1
#
_cell.length_a   1.000
_cell.length_b   1.000
_cell.length_c   1.000
_cell.angle_alpha   90.00
_cell.angle_beta   90.00
_cell.angle_gamma   90.00
#
_symmetry.space_group_name_H-M   'P 1'
#
loop_
_entity.id
_entity.type
_entity.pdbx_description
1 polymer ?
#
loop_
_entity_poly.entity_id
_entity_poly.type
_entity_poly.pdbx_seq_one_letter_code
_entity_poly.pdbx_strand_id
1 'polypeptide(L)'
;MGEELVRRNVPLGLREDAFYIGSVAGGLASAGLAWFLSSPLFGVVTGILLGTGLTMLTQSRTQKRLWKRELGLRNIESIYGPLYREIKRNLSKGSPTASTSFQSLEDAEWQRIKSEYLYDFIKDDIRRRLEHHYSLVSKYHTVLGTVLTRVPAAILEEASRAYGENVVGIQYASNVAVTNAELEIDIREAVMFHEHPKSILQKMYGRNMNLKEFSVIVTVGKQARHVPEPHRGPDELAKFDEFYETLCKQVAELESIKGIRQTLKEIIATGRELQAAILKLIKEPWSI
;
A
#
# COMPACT_ATOMS: atom_id res chain seq x y z
N MET A 1 -91.17 34.88 -27.20
CA MET A 1 -91.43 33.60 -26.49
C MET A 1 -91.20 32.50 -27.51
N GLY A 2 -90.21 31.63 -27.45
CA GLY A 2 -89.10 31.35 -26.54
C GLY A 2 -88.24 30.28 -27.24
N GLU A 3 -86.94 30.57 -27.40
CA GLU A 3 -85.80 29.76 -26.95
C GLU A 3 -85.34 28.60 -27.86
N GLU A 4 -84.18 28.85 -28.48
CA GLU A 4 -83.22 27.86 -28.95
C GLU A 4 -82.81 26.90 -27.81
N LEU A 5 -82.79 25.60 -28.07
CA LEU A 5 -82.05 24.63 -27.25
C LEU A 5 -80.89 24.04 -28.05
N VAL A 6 -79.81 24.80 -28.07
CA VAL A 6 -78.44 24.32 -28.21
C VAL A 6 -78.16 23.29 -27.11
N ARG A 7 -78.00 22.00 -27.46
CA ARG A 7 -77.26 21.06 -26.60
C ARG A 7 -75.82 20.92 -27.10
N ARG A 8 -75.04 21.91 -26.65
CA ARG A 8 -73.65 21.84 -26.20
C ARG A 8 -72.99 20.45 -26.29
N ASN A 9 -71.97 20.35 -27.13
CA ASN A 9 -70.80 19.52 -26.85
C ASN A 9 -70.19 19.98 -25.52
N VAL A 10 -70.47 19.23 -24.45
CA VAL A 10 -69.73 19.36 -23.19
C VAL A 10 -68.46 18.53 -23.36
N PRO A 11 -67.25 19.11 -23.26
CA PRO A 11 -66.04 18.30 -23.20
C PRO A 11 -66.11 17.45 -21.92
N LEU A 12 -66.21 16.13 -22.09
CA LEU A 12 -66.02 15.17 -21.01
C LEU A 12 -64.62 15.39 -20.45
N GLY A 13 -64.50 15.43 -19.12
CA GLY A 13 -63.25 15.80 -18.47
C GLY A 13 -62.18 14.73 -18.65
N LEU A 14 -60.90 15.10 -18.57
CA LEU A 14 -59.71 14.21 -18.60
C LEU A 14 -59.81 12.94 -17.72
N ARG A 15 -60.71 12.92 -16.74
CA ARG A 15 -61.00 11.75 -15.88
C ARG A 15 -61.90 10.70 -16.54
N GLU A 16 -62.84 11.11 -17.38
CA GLU A 16 -63.80 10.23 -18.05
C GLU A 16 -63.15 9.55 -19.27
N ASP A 17 -62.26 10.25 -19.97
CA ASP A 17 -61.43 9.67 -21.04
C ASP A 17 -60.41 8.65 -20.50
N ALA A 18 -59.83 8.89 -19.31
CA ALA A 18 -58.96 7.91 -18.65
C ALA A 18 -59.72 6.65 -18.20
N PHE A 19 -60.98 6.79 -17.78
CA PHE A 19 -61.85 5.67 -17.45
C PHE A 19 -62.29 4.89 -18.69
N TYR A 20 -62.54 5.58 -19.82
CA TYR A 20 -62.89 4.94 -21.09
C TYR A 20 -61.69 4.23 -21.73
N ILE A 21 -60.50 4.83 -21.69
CA ILE A 21 -59.26 4.17 -22.15
C ILE A 21 -58.90 3.01 -21.22
N GLY A 22 -59.08 3.16 -19.91
CA GLY A 22 -58.86 2.10 -18.92
C GLY A 22 -59.86 0.94 -19.04
N SER A 23 -61.13 1.22 -19.37
CA SER A 23 -62.16 0.19 -19.57
C SER A 23 -62.03 -0.52 -20.91
N VAL A 24 -61.61 0.17 -21.97
CA VAL A 24 -61.29 -0.43 -23.28
C VAL A 24 -59.99 -1.25 -23.20
N ALA A 25 -58.95 -0.75 -22.54
CA ALA A 25 -57.72 -1.51 -22.30
C ALA A 25 -57.96 -2.71 -21.36
N GLY A 26 -58.79 -2.55 -20.32
CA GLY A 26 -59.22 -3.61 -19.43
C GLY A 26 -60.08 -4.66 -20.12
N GLY A 27 -60.98 -4.24 -21.03
CA GLY A 27 -61.81 -5.10 -21.87
C GLY A 27 -61.01 -5.88 -22.91
N LEU A 28 -59.99 -5.27 -23.52
CA LEU A 28 -59.08 -5.93 -24.45
C LEU A 28 -58.12 -6.89 -23.73
N ALA A 29 -57.66 -6.56 -22.53
CA ALA A 29 -56.84 -7.46 -21.71
C ALA A 29 -57.63 -8.68 -21.23
N SER A 30 -58.90 -8.49 -20.84
CA SER A 30 -59.78 -9.58 -20.40
C SER A 30 -60.32 -10.42 -21.55
N ALA A 31 -60.62 -9.83 -22.72
CA ALA A 31 -60.92 -10.57 -23.95
C ALA A 31 -59.69 -11.33 -24.47
N GLY A 32 -58.49 -10.75 -24.40
CA GLY A 32 -57.23 -11.40 -24.72
C GLY A 32 -56.92 -12.58 -23.80
N LEU A 33 -57.17 -12.45 -22.49
CA LEU A 33 -57.06 -13.54 -21.51
C LEU A 33 -58.16 -14.61 -21.68
N ALA A 34 -59.38 -14.24 -22.09
CA ALA A 34 -60.46 -15.20 -22.38
C ALA A 34 -60.20 -16.01 -23.66
N TRP A 35 -59.62 -15.40 -24.70
CA TRP A 35 -59.12 -16.09 -25.89
C TRP A 35 -57.91 -17.00 -25.57
N PHE A 36 -57.12 -16.61 -24.56
CA PHE A 36 -56.00 -17.39 -24.04
C PHE A 36 -56.42 -18.64 -23.27
N LEU A 37 -57.49 -18.53 -22.46
CA LEU A 37 -58.04 -19.62 -21.65
C LEU A 37 -58.80 -20.66 -22.48
N SER A 38 -59.23 -20.31 -23.70
CA SER A 38 -59.99 -21.19 -24.60
C SER A 38 -59.13 -21.97 -25.60
N SER A 39 -57.82 -21.68 -25.70
CA SER A 39 -56.89 -22.42 -26.56
C SER A 39 -55.77 -23.05 -25.74
N PRO A 40 -55.86 -24.36 -25.41
CA PRO A 40 -54.83 -25.09 -24.66
C PRO A 40 -53.45 -24.98 -25.30
N LEU A 41 -53.39 -24.96 -26.64
CA LEU A 41 -52.13 -24.86 -27.39
C LEU A 41 -51.49 -23.46 -27.27
N PHE A 42 -52.29 -22.38 -27.28
CA PHE A 42 -51.76 -21.02 -27.20
C PHE A 42 -51.26 -20.67 -25.79
N GLY A 43 -51.94 -21.19 -24.75
CA GLY A 43 -51.48 -21.09 -23.36
C GLY A 43 -50.14 -21.81 -23.13
N VAL A 44 -49.97 -23.00 -23.71
CA VAL A 44 -48.70 -23.75 -23.67
C VAL A 44 -47.59 -23.00 -24.41
N VAL A 45 -47.82 -22.54 -25.63
CA VAL A 45 -46.82 -21.81 -26.42
C VAL A 45 -46.39 -20.52 -25.74
N THR A 46 -47.33 -19.76 -25.17
CA THR A 46 -46.97 -18.50 -24.51
C THR A 46 -46.36 -18.72 -23.13
N GLY A 47 -46.77 -19.76 -22.41
CA GLY A 47 -46.11 -20.21 -21.19
C GLY A 47 -44.65 -20.63 -21.45
N ILE A 48 -44.40 -21.34 -22.55
CA ILE A 48 -43.04 -21.67 -23.03
C ILE A 48 -42.29 -20.38 -23.36
N LEU A 49 -42.84 -19.46 -24.15
CA LEU A 49 -42.15 -18.22 -24.53
C LEU A 49 -41.81 -17.33 -23.32
N LEU A 50 -42.75 -17.14 -22.39
CA LEU A 50 -42.52 -16.38 -21.15
C LEU A 50 -41.51 -17.08 -20.24
N GLY A 51 -41.63 -18.41 -20.08
CA GLY A 51 -40.68 -19.23 -19.33
C GLY A 51 -39.27 -19.14 -19.92
N THR A 52 -39.15 -19.24 -21.24
CA THR A 52 -37.86 -19.16 -21.94
C THR A 52 -37.27 -17.76 -21.84
N GLY A 53 -38.08 -16.70 -21.98
CA GLY A 53 -37.64 -15.31 -21.83
C GLY A 53 -37.14 -14.98 -20.41
N LEU A 54 -37.86 -15.42 -19.38
CA LEU A 54 -37.43 -15.29 -17.98
C LEU A 54 -36.15 -16.10 -17.71
N THR A 55 -36.06 -17.31 -18.28
CA THR A 55 -34.88 -18.17 -18.13
C THR A 55 -33.65 -17.55 -18.82
N MET A 56 -33.82 -16.97 -20.01
CA MET A 56 -32.73 -16.25 -20.70
C MET A 56 -32.30 -14.99 -19.95
N LEU A 57 -33.23 -14.21 -19.39
CA LEU A 57 -32.91 -13.01 -18.61
C LEU A 57 -32.19 -13.37 -17.30
N THR A 58 -32.65 -14.42 -16.62
CA THR A 58 -31.98 -14.92 -15.40
C THR A 58 -30.61 -15.50 -15.73
N GLN A 59 -30.48 -16.37 -16.75
CA GLN A 59 -29.20 -16.88 -17.22
C GLN A 59 -28.23 -15.77 -17.64
N SER A 60 -28.68 -14.74 -18.36
CA SER A 60 -27.85 -13.59 -18.73
C SER A 60 -27.35 -12.82 -17.50
N ARG A 61 -28.20 -12.63 -16.49
CA ARG A 61 -27.80 -12.01 -15.21
C ARG A 61 -26.80 -12.89 -14.45
N THR A 62 -27.01 -14.21 -14.43
CA THR A 62 -26.11 -15.16 -13.76
C THR A 62 -24.76 -15.23 -14.45
N GLN A 63 -24.73 -15.28 -15.79
CA GLN A 63 -23.51 -15.21 -16.60
C GLN A 63 -22.76 -13.90 -16.36
N LYS A 64 -23.43 -12.73 -16.40
CA LYS A 64 -22.79 -11.45 -16.08
C LYS A 64 -22.17 -11.44 -14.67
N ARG A 65 -22.85 -12.01 -13.67
CA ARG A 65 -22.33 -12.15 -12.30
C ARG A 65 -21.11 -13.08 -12.24
N LEU A 66 -21.15 -14.22 -12.93
CA LEU A 66 -20.03 -15.15 -13.01
C LEU A 66 -18.81 -14.53 -13.68
N TRP A 67 -18.99 -13.86 -14.81
CA TRP A 67 -17.92 -13.15 -15.52
C TRP A 67 -17.30 -12.05 -14.65
N LYS A 68 -18.12 -11.25 -13.95
CA LYS A 68 -17.62 -10.25 -12.99
C LYS A 68 -16.81 -10.89 -11.86
N ARG A 69 -17.28 -12.02 -11.34
CA ARG A 69 -16.58 -12.78 -10.29
C ARG A 69 -15.24 -13.34 -10.80
N GLU A 70 -15.20 -13.93 -11.98
CA GLU A 70 -13.98 -14.47 -12.56
C GLU A 70 -12.96 -13.36 -12.87
N LEU A 71 -13.40 -12.25 -13.46
CA LEU A 71 -12.55 -11.08 -13.68
C LEU A 71 -12.01 -10.54 -12.35
N GLY A 72 -12.86 -10.42 -11.33
CA GLY A 72 -12.45 -9.98 -10.00
C GLY A 72 -11.41 -10.90 -9.36
N LEU A 73 -11.59 -12.22 -9.46
CA LEU A 73 -10.62 -13.20 -8.96
C LEU A 73 -9.29 -13.13 -9.72
N ARG A 74 -9.33 -13.03 -11.06
CA ARG A 74 -8.12 -12.85 -11.87
C ARG A 74 -7.38 -11.57 -11.49
N ASN A 75 -8.09 -10.46 -11.27
CA ASN A 75 -7.47 -9.20 -10.83
C ASN A 75 -6.86 -9.32 -9.43
N ILE A 76 -7.47 -10.08 -8.51
CA ILE A 76 -6.87 -10.38 -7.22
C ILE A 76 -5.56 -11.13 -7.39
N GLU A 77 -5.55 -12.20 -8.18
CA GLU A 77 -4.38 -13.07 -8.33
C GLU A 77 -3.22 -12.38 -9.06
N SER A 78 -3.53 -11.58 -10.08
CA SER A 78 -2.53 -10.99 -10.98
C SER A 78 -2.09 -9.57 -10.63
N ILE A 79 -2.93 -8.79 -9.92
CA ILE A 79 -2.68 -7.36 -9.63
C ILE A 79 -2.65 -7.12 -8.12
N TYR A 80 -3.80 -7.27 -7.45
CA TYR A 80 -3.97 -6.77 -6.08
C TYR A 80 -3.24 -7.61 -5.03
N GLY A 81 -3.20 -8.93 -5.18
CA GLY A 81 -2.50 -9.85 -4.29
C GLY A 81 -0.98 -9.62 -4.28
N PRO A 82 -0.31 -9.59 -5.45
CA PRO A 82 1.11 -9.23 -5.54
C PRO A 82 1.41 -7.84 -4.93
N LEU A 83 0.67 -6.80 -5.32
CA LEU A 83 0.86 -5.44 -4.78
C LEU A 83 0.67 -5.37 -3.26
N TYR A 84 -0.35 -6.05 -2.71
CA TYR A 84 -0.56 -6.10 -1.27
C TYR A 84 0.64 -6.70 -0.53
N ARG A 85 1.24 -7.76 -1.07
CA ARG A 85 2.41 -8.41 -0.47
C ARG A 85 3.65 -7.51 -0.54
N GLU A 86 3.88 -6.87 -1.68
CA GLU A 86 5.00 -5.94 -1.87
C GLU A 86 4.89 -4.73 -0.92
N ILE A 87 3.73 -4.07 -0.87
CA ILE A 87 3.48 -2.94 0.04
C ILE A 87 3.63 -3.39 1.49
N LYS A 88 3.12 -4.57 1.86
CA LYS A 88 3.28 -5.10 3.23
C LYS A 88 4.76 -5.29 3.59
N ARG A 89 5.57 -5.83 2.66
CA ARG A 89 7.02 -5.99 2.86
C ARG A 89 7.69 -4.63 2.98
N ASN A 90 7.39 -3.69 2.09
CA ASN A 90 7.92 -2.33 2.15
C ASN A 90 7.55 -1.63 3.45
N LEU A 91 6.34 -1.79 3.97
CA LEU A 91 5.94 -1.23 5.27
C LEU A 91 6.71 -1.87 6.44
N SER A 92 7.03 -3.16 6.35
CA SER A 92 7.87 -3.81 7.37
C SER A 92 9.32 -3.35 7.34
N LYS A 93 9.84 -3.01 6.14
CA LYS A 93 11.19 -2.45 5.94
C LYS A 93 11.24 -0.95 6.25
N GLY A 94 10.19 -0.22 5.93
CA GLY A 94 10.16 1.23 6.05
C GLY A 94 9.95 1.73 7.48
N SER A 95 9.96 0.88 8.50
CA SER A 95 9.89 1.32 9.89
C SER A 95 10.97 2.37 10.17
N PRO A 96 10.66 3.47 10.89
CA PRO A 96 11.60 4.59 11.13
C PRO A 96 12.72 4.24 12.12
N THR A 97 12.89 2.95 12.44
CA THR A 97 13.95 2.42 13.27
C THR A 97 15.18 2.16 12.42
N ALA A 98 16.37 2.36 12.98
CA ALA A 98 17.63 2.16 12.25
C ALA A 98 17.67 0.82 11.52
N SER A 99 17.28 -0.27 12.20
CA SER A 99 17.35 -1.68 11.76
C SER A 99 16.71 -2.05 10.42
N THR A 100 15.86 -1.20 9.85
CA THR A 100 15.14 -1.52 8.60
C THR A 100 15.24 -0.40 7.55
N SER A 101 15.66 0.79 7.98
CA SER A 101 15.46 2.07 7.30
C SER A 101 16.29 2.32 6.03
N PHE A 102 17.33 1.51 5.78
CA PHE A 102 18.22 1.59 4.63
C PHE A 102 18.07 0.43 3.65
N GLN A 103 17.15 -0.48 3.92
CA GLN A 103 16.86 -1.56 3.01
C GLN A 103 16.22 -1.01 1.75
N SER A 104 16.64 -1.49 0.59
CA SER A 104 15.97 -1.17 -0.66
C SER A 104 14.51 -1.59 -0.58
N LEU A 105 13.61 -0.65 -0.84
CA LEU A 105 12.19 -0.93 -1.01
C LEU A 105 11.96 -1.64 -2.36
N GLU A 106 11.01 -2.56 -2.40
CA GLU A 106 10.63 -3.32 -3.59
C GLU A 106 9.66 -2.48 -4.44
N ASP A 107 9.82 -2.49 -5.77
CA ASP A 107 8.85 -1.93 -6.72
C ASP A 107 8.60 -2.81 -7.95
N ALA A 108 9.12 -4.05 -7.92
CA ALA A 108 9.14 -4.96 -9.06
C ALA A 108 7.73 -5.34 -9.54
N GLU A 109 6.79 -5.61 -8.63
CA GLU A 109 5.42 -5.96 -9.01
C GLU A 109 4.71 -4.76 -9.64
N TRP A 110 4.96 -3.56 -9.14
CA TRP A 110 4.42 -2.35 -9.75
C TRP A 110 4.96 -2.11 -11.15
N GLN A 111 6.28 -2.23 -11.36
CA GLN A 111 6.87 -2.08 -12.69
C GLN A 111 6.33 -3.15 -13.66
N ARG A 112 6.20 -4.40 -13.20
CA ARG A 112 5.63 -5.49 -13.99
C ARG A 112 4.20 -5.15 -14.43
N ILE A 113 3.32 -4.81 -13.48
CA ILE A 113 1.92 -4.47 -13.77
C ILE A 113 1.82 -3.26 -14.70
N LYS A 114 2.67 -2.24 -14.52
CA LYS A 114 2.71 -1.04 -15.37
C LYS A 114 3.17 -1.33 -16.79
N SER A 115 4.04 -2.32 -16.98
CA SER A 115 4.55 -2.74 -18.30
C SER A 115 3.61 -3.67 -19.06
N GLU A 116 2.61 -4.25 -18.39
CA GLU A 116 1.65 -5.19 -18.96
C GLU A 116 0.28 -4.54 -19.17
N TYR A 117 -0.59 -5.20 -19.93
CA TYR A 117 -1.99 -4.77 -20.13
C TYR A 117 -2.80 -4.71 -18.82
N LEU A 118 -2.32 -5.35 -17.75
CA LEU A 118 -2.95 -5.37 -16.43
C LEU A 118 -3.12 -3.96 -15.83
N TYR A 119 -2.28 -3.01 -16.23
CA TYR A 119 -2.36 -1.61 -15.81
C TYR A 119 -3.74 -0.99 -16.07
N ASP A 120 -4.36 -1.33 -17.20
CA ASP A 120 -5.64 -0.77 -17.63
C ASP A 120 -6.83 -1.36 -16.86
N PHE A 121 -6.62 -2.46 -16.12
CA PHE A 121 -7.65 -3.11 -15.30
C PHE A 121 -7.68 -2.59 -13.86
N ILE A 122 -6.80 -1.66 -13.50
CA ILE A 122 -6.76 -1.03 -12.19
C ILE A 122 -7.76 0.13 -12.15
N LYS A 123 -8.57 0.22 -11.09
CA LYS A 123 -9.45 1.38 -10.88
C LYS A 123 -8.65 2.68 -10.84
N ASP A 124 -9.15 3.74 -11.48
CA ASP A 124 -8.44 5.03 -11.62
C ASP A 124 -8.02 5.69 -10.29
N ASP A 125 -8.82 5.53 -9.23
CA ASP A 125 -8.49 6.05 -7.90
C ASP A 125 -7.33 5.29 -7.26
N ILE A 126 -7.32 3.96 -7.40
CA ILE A 126 -6.26 3.09 -6.89
C ILE A 126 -4.98 3.27 -7.71
N ARG A 127 -5.10 3.37 -9.04
CA ARG A 127 -3.99 3.58 -9.96
C ARG A 127 -3.22 4.85 -9.61
N ARG A 128 -3.92 5.98 -9.43
CA ARG A 128 -3.29 7.25 -9.03
C ARG A 128 -2.58 7.16 -7.67
N ARG A 129 -3.17 6.44 -6.71
CA ARG A 129 -2.54 6.22 -5.39
C ARG A 129 -1.29 5.33 -5.50
N LEU A 130 -1.32 4.29 -6.34
CA LEU A 130 -0.17 3.45 -6.65
C LEU A 130 0.94 4.25 -7.32
N GLU A 131 0.64 5.00 -8.38
CA GLU A 131 1.59 5.87 -9.07
C GLU A 131 2.27 6.84 -8.11
N HIS A 132 1.50 7.50 -7.25
CA HIS A 132 2.05 8.39 -6.24
C HIS A 132 2.94 7.65 -5.24
N HIS A 133 2.48 6.54 -4.67
CA HIS A 133 3.25 5.75 -3.71
C HIS A 133 4.59 5.27 -4.31
N TYR A 134 4.58 4.70 -5.51
CA TYR A 134 5.80 4.20 -6.14
C TYR A 134 6.70 5.33 -6.67
N SER A 135 6.16 6.52 -6.97
CA SER A 135 6.99 7.71 -7.21
C SER A 135 7.80 8.10 -5.97
N LEU A 136 7.23 7.95 -4.77
CA LEU A 136 7.95 8.17 -3.51
C LEU A 136 9.02 7.10 -3.28
N VAL A 137 8.73 5.83 -3.60
CA VAL A 137 9.71 4.73 -3.52
C VAL A 137 10.90 5.01 -4.43
N SER A 138 10.65 5.40 -5.68
CA SER A 138 11.71 5.76 -6.64
C SER A 138 12.52 6.98 -6.18
N LYS A 139 11.86 8.01 -5.63
CA LYS A 139 12.52 9.16 -4.99
C LYS A 139 13.42 8.72 -3.84
N TYR A 140 12.93 7.82 -2.98
CA TYR A 140 13.70 7.27 -1.87
C TYR A 140 14.98 6.57 -2.35
N HIS A 141 14.89 5.68 -3.35
CA HIS A 141 16.08 5.03 -3.92
C HIS A 141 17.09 6.02 -4.49
N THR A 142 16.60 7.07 -5.15
CA THR A 142 17.46 8.12 -5.72
C THR A 142 18.24 8.87 -4.64
N VAL A 143 17.57 9.27 -3.56
CA VAL A 143 18.22 9.98 -2.44
C VAL A 143 19.14 9.05 -1.64
N LEU A 144 18.76 7.77 -1.52
CA LEU A 144 19.54 6.73 -0.83
C LEU A 144 20.98 6.64 -1.35
N GLY A 145 21.19 6.69 -2.67
CA GLY A 145 22.53 6.66 -3.26
C GLY A 145 23.42 7.83 -2.80
N THR A 146 22.86 9.03 -2.65
CA THR A 146 23.59 10.20 -2.13
C THR A 146 23.90 10.05 -0.64
N VAL A 147 22.98 9.48 0.12
CA VAL A 147 23.15 9.26 1.55
C VAL A 147 24.21 8.19 1.83
N LEU A 148 24.22 7.10 1.05
CA LEU A 148 25.20 6.02 1.15
C LEU A 148 26.63 6.47 0.88
N THR A 149 26.84 7.64 0.30
CA THR A 149 28.17 8.23 0.09
C THR A 149 28.50 9.30 1.13
N ARG A 150 27.56 10.19 1.46
CA ARG A 150 27.82 11.32 2.37
C ARG A 150 27.90 10.95 3.84
N VAL A 151 27.05 10.04 4.31
CA VAL A 151 27.00 9.67 5.73
C VAL A 151 28.25 8.92 6.18
N PRO A 152 28.76 7.90 5.45
CA PRO A 152 30.01 7.26 5.81
C PRO A 152 31.17 8.25 5.84
N ALA A 153 31.24 9.17 4.87
CA ALA A 153 32.29 10.20 4.85
C ALA A 153 32.24 11.10 6.10
N ALA A 154 31.05 11.59 6.47
CA ALA A 154 30.87 12.39 7.67
C ALA A 154 31.24 11.64 8.96
N ILE A 155 30.87 10.35 9.04
CA ILE A 155 31.26 9.47 10.16
C ILE A 155 32.77 9.38 10.29
N LEU A 156 33.47 9.07 9.19
CA LEU A 156 34.92 8.88 9.22
C LEU A 156 35.67 10.18 9.50
N GLU A 157 35.19 11.31 8.96
CA GLU A 157 35.77 12.62 9.20
C GLU A 157 35.63 13.03 10.68
N GLU A 158 34.43 12.90 11.25
CA GLU A 158 34.18 13.26 12.65
C GLU A 158 34.86 12.28 13.61
N ALA A 159 34.89 10.98 13.28
CA ALA A 159 35.62 9.99 14.08
C ALA A 159 37.13 10.28 14.05
N SER A 160 37.70 10.63 12.90
CA SER A 160 39.11 11.01 12.81
C SER A 160 39.43 12.23 13.67
N ARG A 161 38.53 13.21 13.72
CA ARG A 161 38.66 14.38 14.60
C ARG A 161 38.56 14.02 16.08
N ALA A 162 37.57 13.21 16.47
CA ALA A 162 37.35 12.81 17.87
C ALA A 162 38.47 11.92 18.42
N TYR A 163 39.02 11.03 17.61
CA TYR A 163 40.06 10.09 18.02
C TYR A 163 41.48 10.59 17.75
N GLY A 164 41.67 11.65 16.96
CA GLY A 164 42.98 12.21 16.63
C GLY A 164 43.82 11.30 15.73
N GLU A 165 43.20 10.32 15.07
CA GLU A 165 43.83 9.35 14.18
C GLU A 165 43.12 9.28 12.83
N ASN A 166 43.75 8.68 11.83
CA ASN A 166 43.12 8.44 10.53
C ASN A 166 42.15 7.24 10.62
N VAL A 167 40.91 7.51 11.04
CA VAL A 167 39.87 6.49 11.22
C VAL A 167 39.28 6.11 9.86
N VAL A 168 39.34 4.83 9.54
CA VAL A 168 38.77 4.25 8.31
C VAL A 168 37.52 3.39 8.57
N GLY A 169 37.20 3.16 9.84
CA GLY A 169 36.01 2.42 10.25
C GLY A 169 35.73 2.64 11.72
N ILE A 170 34.45 2.68 12.07
CA ILE A 170 33.98 2.74 13.45
C ILE A 170 32.72 1.90 13.59
N GLN A 171 32.71 1.03 14.57
CA GLN A 171 31.60 0.14 14.88
C GLN A 171 31.32 0.17 16.37
N TYR A 172 30.08 -0.14 16.73
CA TYR A 172 29.68 -0.32 18.12
C TYR A 172 29.43 -1.80 18.36
N ALA A 173 29.96 -2.35 19.45
CA ALA A 173 29.92 -3.77 19.70
C ALA A 173 29.45 -4.10 21.11
N SER A 174 28.97 -5.33 21.28
CA SER A 174 28.67 -5.90 22.59
C SER A 174 28.93 -7.39 22.66
N ASN A 175 29.38 -7.87 23.81
CA ASN A 175 29.58 -9.29 24.06
C ASN A 175 28.33 -9.94 24.64
N VAL A 176 28.00 -11.13 24.11
CA VAL A 176 26.98 -12.02 24.67
C VAL A 176 27.55 -12.76 25.88
N ALA A 177 26.95 -12.61 27.06
CA ALA A 177 27.48 -13.13 28.32
C ALA A 177 27.69 -14.66 28.34
N VAL A 178 26.89 -15.41 27.57
CA VAL A 178 26.90 -16.87 27.58
C VAL A 178 27.95 -17.45 26.63
N THR A 179 28.10 -16.85 25.46
CA THR A 179 28.96 -17.38 24.38
C THR A 179 30.24 -16.58 24.18
N ASN A 180 30.36 -15.40 24.78
CA ASN A 180 31.36 -14.37 24.47
C ASN A 180 31.43 -14.02 22.97
N ALA A 181 30.35 -14.29 22.22
CA ALA A 181 30.26 -13.84 20.83
C ALA A 181 30.13 -12.30 20.81
N GLU A 182 30.94 -11.66 19.97
CA GLU A 182 30.88 -10.22 19.75
C GLU A 182 29.80 -9.91 18.70
N LEU A 183 28.87 -9.03 19.07
CA LEU A 183 27.81 -8.54 18.22
C LEU A 183 28.13 -7.11 17.84
N GLU A 184 28.49 -6.91 16.58
CA GLU A 184 28.81 -5.60 16.03
C GLU A 184 27.59 -5.00 15.33
N ILE A 185 27.49 -3.68 15.39
CA ILE A 185 26.58 -2.91 14.57
C ILE A 185 27.31 -1.74 13.93
N ASP A 186 27.03 -1.55 12.65
CA ASP A 186 27.43 -0.38 11.89
C ASP A 186 26.62 0.84 12.35
N ILE A 187 27.29 1.94 12.66
CA ILE A 187 26.62 3.12 13.23
C ILE A 187 25.94 4.01 12.18
N ARG A 188 26.07 3.74 10.87
CA ARG A 188 25.48 4.56 9.80
C ARG A 188 23.98 4.75 9.96
N GLU A 189 23.25 3.65 10.13
CA GLU A 189 21.80 3.67 10.30
C GLU A 189 21.41 4.32 11.63
N ALA A 190 22.16 4.02 12.69
CA ALA A 190 21.97 4.59 14.02
C ALA A 190 22.00 6.12 13.99
N VAL A 191 23.08 6.69 13.43
CA VAL A 191 23.30 8.13 13.28
C VAL A 191 22.17 8.77 12.47
N MET A 192 21.78 8.11 11.39
CA MET A 192 20.75 8.61 10.49
C MET A 192 19.34 8.64 11.04
N PHE A 193 19.04 7.81 12.04
CA PHE A 193 17.73 7.82 12.70
C PHE A 193 17.81 8.35 14.12
N HIS A 194 18.98 8.89 14.50
CA HIS A 194 19.24 9.43 15.84
C HIS A 194 18.90 8.39 16.92
N GLU A 195 19.24 7.12 16.66
CA GLU A 195 18.95 6.00 17.54
C GLU A 195 20.26 5.37 18.02
N HIS A 196 20.56 5.50 19.31
CA HIS A 196 21.86 5.07 19.83
C HIS A 196 22.16 3.58 19.54
N PRO A 197 23.36 3.20 19.06
CA PRO A 197 23.72 1.82 18.73
C PRO A 197 23.47 0.81 19.87
N LYS A 198 23.77 1.21 21.10
CA LYS A 198 23.43 0.45 22.32
C LYS A 198 21.95 0.08 22.40
N SER A 199 21.06 1.04 22.13
CA SER A 199 19.62 0.82 22.15
C SER A 199 19.19 -0.17 21.08
N ILE A 200 19.79 -0.08 19.89
CA ILE A 200 19.50 -0.98 18.77
C ILE A 200 19.93 -2.42 19.12
N LEU A 201 21.16 -2.61 19.61
CA LEU A 201 21.63 -3.93 20.05
C LEU A 201 20.76 -4.52 21.16
N GLN A 202 20.33 -3.70 22.14
CA GLN A 202 19.42 -4.13 23.19
C GLN A 202 18.04 -4.51 22.66
N LYS A 203 17.50 -3.80 21.67
CA LYS A 203 16.21 -4.14 21.04
C LYS A 203 16.29 -5.42 20.22
N MET A 204 17.37 -5.62 19.47
CA MET A 204 17.56 -6.79 18.61
C MET A 204 17.87 -8.06 19.42
N TYR A 205 18.73 -7.95 20.43
CA TYR A 205 19.29 -9.11 21.12
C TYR A 205 18.94 -9.18 22.61
N GLY A 206 18.67 -8.05 23.27
CA GLY A 206 18.55 -7.98 24.73
C GLY A 206 17.41 -8.77 25.37
N ARG A 207 16.41 -9.23 24.60
CA ARG A 207 15.37 -10.15 25.10
C ARG A 207 15.82 -11.61 25.17
N ASN A 208 16.72 -12.00 24.27
CA ASN A 208 17.12 -13.39 24.07
C ASN A 208 18.59 -13.65 24.45
N MET A 209 19.38 -12.59 24.58
CA MET A 209 20.81 -12.62 24.86
C MET A 209 21.12 -11.63 25.98
N ASN A 210 21.85 -12.09 26.98
CA ASN A 210 22.32 -11.25 28.07
C ASN A 210 23.57 -10.49 27.59
N LEU A 211 23.44 -9.20 27.27
CA LEU A 211 24.54 -8.34 26.83
C LEU A 211 25.28 -7.82 28.05
N LYS A 212 26.60 -8.00 28.13
CA LYS A 212 27.38 -7.74 29.36
C LYS A 212 28.33 -6.55 29.23
N GLU A 213 29.04 -6.46 28.12
CA GLU A 213 30.08 -5.45 27.88
C GLU A 213 29.82 -4.78 26.55
N PHE A 214 30.00 -3.46 26.51
CA PHE A 214 29.91 -2.66 25.29
C PHE A 214 31.30 -2.09 24.97
N SER A 215 31.59 -2.01 23.70
CA SER A 215 32.87 -1.52 23.17
C SER A 215 32.63 -0.73 21.89
N VAL A 216 33.61 0.10 21.55
CA VAL A 216 33.69 0.78 20.27
C VAL A 216 34.91 0.23 19.56
N ILE A 217 34.73 -0.26 18.34
CA ILE A 217 35.82 -0.78 17.54
C ILE A 217 36.19 0.32 16.55
N VAL A 218 37.37 0.92 16.74
CA VAL A 218 37.91 1.94 15.84
C VAL A 218 38.95 1.28 14.95
N THR A 219 38.78 1.37 13.64
CA THR A 219 39.74 0.85 12.68
C THR A 219 40.58 2.00 12.14
N VAL A 220 41.89 1.96 12.38
CA VAL A 220 42.81 3.01 11.95
C VAL A 220 43.57 2.57 10.69
N GLY A 221 43.68 3.47 9.71
CA GLY A 221 44.49 3.25 8.52
C GLY A 221 45.94 3.63 8.76
N LYS A 222 46.81 2.66 9.06
CA LYS A 222 48.27 2.85 9.18
C LYS A 222 48.99 2.09 8.05
N GLN A 223 49.65 2.82 7.14
CA GLN A 223 50.64 2.31 6.17
C GLN A 223 50.32 0.91 5.58
N ALA A 224 49.19 0.79 4.86
CA ALA A 224 48.70 -0.43 4.20
C ALA A 224 48.10 -1.54 5.09
N ARG A 225 47.90 -1.30 6.39
CA ARG A 225 47.13 -2.20 7.28
C ARG A 225 46.00 -1.47 7.99
N HIS A 226 44.88 -2.16 8.12
CA HIS A 226 43.74 -1.75 8.94
C HIS A 226 43.83 -2.49 10.27
N VAL A 227 44.00 -1.75 11.37
CA VAL A 227 44.10 -2.34 12.71
C VAL A 227 42.82 -1.99 13.45
N PRO A 228 41.97 -2.98 13.77
CA PRO A 228 40.84 -2.76 14.67
C PRO A 228 41.36 -2.65 16.10
N GLU A 229 41.07 -1.52 16.74
CA GLU A 229 41.43 -1.22 18.11
C GLU A 229 40.13 -1.17 18.95
N PRO A 230 39.88 -2.15 19.83
CA PRO A 230 38.70 -2.14 20.68
C PRO A 230 38.89 -1.17 21.85
N HIS A 231 38.09 -0.11 21.87
CA HIS A 231 38.00 0.85 22.96
C HIS A 231 36.94 0.38 23.96
N ARG A 232 37.36 0.16 25.21
CA ARG A 232 36.53 -0.38 26.29
C ARG A 232 36.64 0.49 27.53
N GLY A 233 35.58 0.46 28.33
CA GLY A 233 35.51 1.18 29.61
C GLY A 233 34.66 2.44 29.54
N PRO A 234 34.32 3.02 30.70
CA PRO A 234 33.35 4.11 30.79
C PRO A 234 33.83 5.39 30.07
N ASP A 235 35.12 5.71 30.14
CA ASP A 235 35.67 6.94 29.55
C ASP A 235 35.64 6.90 28.01
N GLU A 236 35.97 5.75 27.43
CA GLU A 236 35.91 5.53 25.98
C GLU A 236 34.47 5.54 25.45
N LEU A 237 33.53 4.97 26.21
CA LEU A 237 32.10 5.01 25.88
C LEU A 237 31.55 6.44 25.99
N ALA A 238 31.94 7.20 27.01
CA ALA A 238 31.55 8.60 27.14
C ALA A 238 32.10 9.45 25.99
N LYS A 239 33.35 9.22 25.58
CA LYS A 239 33.95 9.84 24.39
C LYS A 239 33.18 9.52 23.12
N PHE A 240 32.77 8.26 22.95
CA PHE A 240 31.92 7.86 21.83
C PHE A 240 30.55 8.54 21.88
N ASP A 241 29.91 8.63 23.04
CA ASP A 241 28.60 9.26 23.18
C ASP A 241 28.66 10.75 22.79
N GLU A 242 29.71 11.48 23.19
CA GLU A 242 29.94 12.88 22.79
C GLU A 242 30.16 13.03 21.28
N PHE A 243 31.01 12.17 20.70
CA PHE A 243 31.22 12.05 19.26
C PHE A 243 29.90 11.79 18.53
N TYR A 244 29.13 10.83 19.02
CA TYR A 244 27.89 10.36 18.40
C TYR A 244 26.82 11.44 18.39
N GLU A 245 26.65 12.17 19.49
CA GLU A 245 25.73 13.31 19.59
C GLU A 245 26.11 14.44 18.63
N THR A 246 27.40 14.77 18.52
CA THR A 246 27.90 15.78 17.58
C THR A 246 27.64 15.37 16.13
N LEU A 247 27.97 14.13 15.80
CA LEU A 247 27.75 13.56 14.49
C LEU A 247 26.26 13.50 14.13
N CYS A 248 25.39 13.10 15.06
CA CYS A 248 23.94 13.06 14.83
C CYS A 248 23.38 14.44 14.48
N LYS A 249 23.86 15.50 15.15
CA LYS A 249 23.48 16.89 14.83
C LYS A 249 23.92 17.27 13.42
N GLN A 250 25.17 17.02 13.06
CA GLN A 250 25.69 17.34 11.73
C GLN A 250 24.95 16.57 10.62
N VAL A 251 24.75 15.26 10.80
CA VAL A 251 24.05 14.42 9.83
C VAL A 251 22.58 14.79 9.72
N ALA A 252 21.92 15.17 10.82
CA ALA A 252 20.53 15.64 10.79
C ALA A 252 20.34 16.91 9.95
N GLU A 253 21.37 17.76 9.84
CA GLU A 253 21.33 18.97 9.03
C GLU A 253 21.53 18.73 7.52
N LEU A 254 22.01 17.55 7.12
CA LEU A 254 22.17 17.21 5.71
C LEU A 254 20.80 17.14 5.02
N GLU A 255 20.61 17.93 3.96
CA GLU A 255 19.38 17.97 3.17
C GLU A 255 18.95 16.58 2.64
N SER A 256 19.91 15.72 2.28
CA SER A 256 19.64 14.36 1.85
C SER A 256 19.01 13.49 2.96
N ILE A 257 19.35 13.75 4.22
CA ILE A 257 18.82 13.04 5.39
C ILE A 257 17.42 13.52 5.73
N LYS A 258 17.22 14.84 5.74
CA LYS A 258 15.88 15.44 5.87
C LYS A 258 14.95 14.88 4.78
N GLY A 259 15.44 14.83 3.54
CA GLY A 259 14.74 14.25 2.39
C GLY A 259 14.36 12.77 2.56
N ILE A 260 15.30 11.91 3.00
CA ILE A 260 15.00 10.49 3.25
C ILE A 260 13.98 10.33 4.37
N ARG A 261 14.19 10.97 5.52
CA ARG A 261 13.29 10.82 6.67
C ARG A 261 11.87 11.26 6.32
N GLN A 262 11.73 12.36 5.58
CA GLN A 262 10.43 12.84 5.13
C GLN A 262 9.79 11.90 4.10
N THR A 263 10.54 11.47 3.08
CA THR A 263 10.04 10.55 2.05
C THR A 263 9.62 9.22 2.66
N LEU A 264 10.39 8.69 3.62
CA LEU A 264 10.05 7.44 4.32
C LEU A 264 8.74 7.58 5.12
N LYS A 265 8.54 8.69 5.84
CA LYS A 265 7.28 8.97 6.54
C LYS A 265 6.08 8.98 5.57
N GLU A 266 6.23 9.61 4.41
CA GLU A 266 5.19 9.65 3.38
C GLU A 266 4.93 8.26 2.78
N ILE A 267 5.97 7.47 2.52
CA ILE A 267 5.83 6.07 2.06
C ILE A 267 5.06 5.24 3.08
N ILE A 268 5.38 5.35 4.37
CA ILE A 268 4.66 4.61 5.42
C ILE A 268 3.18 5.03 5.47
N ALA A 269 2.91 6.33 5.42
CA ALA A 269 1.55 6.86 5.48
C ALA A 269 0.72 6.39 4.28
N THR A 270 1.20 6.68 3.07
CA THR A 270 0.54 6.29 1.81
C THR A 270 0.44 4.77 1.65
N GLY A 271 1.47 4.03 2.05
CA GLY A 271 1.49 2.58 1.99
C GLY A 271 0.44 1.92 2.90
N ARG A 272 0.20 2.45 4.10
CA ARG A 272 -0.87 1.94 5.00
C ARG A 272 -2.26 2.16 4.42
N GLU A 273 -2.52 3.35 3.88
CA GLU A 273 -3.79 3.66 3.23
C GLU A 273 -4.04 2.77 2.01
N LEU A 274 -3.01 2.62 1.18
CA LEU A 274 -3.07 1.82 -0.03
C LEU A 274 -3.21 0.33 0.28
N GLN A 275 -2.50 -0.18 1.28
CA GLN A 275 -2.64 -1.55 1.77
C GLN A 275 -4.09 -1.84 2.21
N ALA A 276 -4.72 -0.91 2.95
CA ALA A 276 -6.11 -1.05 3.37
C ALA A 276 -7.09 -1.02 2.18
N ALA A 277 -6.87 -0.11 1.22
CA ALA A 277 -7.70 0.00 0.02
C ALA A 277 -7.61 -1.27 -0.85
N ILE A 278 -6.41 -1.78 -1.09
CA ILE A 278 -6.18 -3.02 -1.84
C ILE A 278 -6.79 -4.21 -1.11
N LEU A 279 -6.64 -4.30 0.22
CA LEU A 279 -7.25 -5.37 1.01
C LEU A 279 -8.78 -5.38 0.88
N LYS A 280 -9.42 -4.21 0.79
CA LYS A 280 -10.87 -4.12 0.54
C LYS A 280 -11.23 -4.71 -0.81
N LEU A 281 -10.47 -4.42 -1.87
CA LEU A 281 -10.68 -4.99 -3.20
C LEU A 281 -10.47 -6.51 -3.23
N ILE A 282 -9.55 -7.02 -2.42
CA ILE A 282 -9.33 -8.46 -2.26
C ILE A 282 -10.49 -9.14 -1.53
N LYS A 283 -11.02 -8.51 -0.47
CA LYS A 283 -12.15 -9.05 0.31
C LYS A 283 -13.49 -8.94 -0.44
N GLU A 284 -13.66 -7.89 -1.22
CA GLU A 284 -14.90 -7.55 -1.93
C GLU A 284 -14.64 -7.33 -3.43
N PRO A 285 -14.19 -8.35 -4.19
CA PRO A 285 -13.84 -8.21 -5.61
C PRO A 285 -15.01 -7.81 -6.51
N TRP A 286 -16.23 -8.01 -6.03
CA TRP A 286 -17.48 -7.67 -6.71
C TRP A 286 -17.97 -6.25 -6.43
N SER A 287 -17.25 -5.47 -5.61
CA SER A 287 -17.51 -4.03 -5.38
C SER A 287 -16.93 -3.13 -6.49
N ILE A 288 -16.52 -3.74 -7.60
CA ILE A 288 -15.95 -3.08 -8.78
C ILE A 288 -17.03 -2.86 -9.84
#